data_AF-A0A2E6VKV5-F1
#
_entry.id   AF-A0A2E6VKV5-F1
#
_cell.length_a   1.000
_cell.length_b   1.000
_cell.length_c   1.000
_cell.angle_alpha   90.00
_cell.angle_beta   90.00
_cell.angle_gamma   90.00
#
_symmetry.space_group_name_H-M   'P 1'
#
loop_
_entity.id
_entity.type
_entity.pdbx_description
1 polymer ?
#
loop_
_entity_poly.entity_id
_entity_poly.type
_entity_poly.pdbx_seq_one_letter_code
_entity_poly.pdbx_strand_id
1 'polypeptide(L)'
;MFEMRTPVLTALGIICLAATLAWIRSARQRYRVVQKVDSDEAPDAHTLAWSTFRKEIHAASLYGLLSLASFVTAFRETSDASVIFVLVSVPALVSTYWARNAVREARMARKSYDMERRAQEALAQQELAPKAWAARLAPEELPEFTGFDVGRVYQAGTGLMAGDFFDVFQASPTRLAAVIGDVSGQGIESSITAFQAKYLLRTFLRQFRDPAQALEELNHQMVSVERTEEFISLVVIVFDT
;
A
#
# COMPACT_ATOMS: atom_id res chain seq x y z
N MET A 1 4.91 63.12 18.84
CA MET A 1 4.93 61.63 18.92
C MET A 1 3.54 61.03 18.67
N PHE A 2 2.72 61.61 17.77
CA PHE A 2 1.35 61.16 17.48
C PHE A 2 1.20 60.67 16.02
N GLU A 3 1.94 61.24 15.06
CA GLU A 3 1.82 60.90 13.62
C GLU A 3 2.28 59.48 13.23
N MET A 4 3.13 58.82 14.03
CA MET A 4 3.65 57.48 13.70
C MET A 4 2.75 56.31 14.14
N ARG A 5 1.72 56.53 14.98
CA ARG A 5 0.90 55.43 15.52
C ARG A 5 -0.13 54.90 14.53
N THR A 6 -0.80 55.79 13.82
CA THR A 6 -1.84 55.47 12.83
C THR A 6 -1.32 54.63 11.66
N PRO A 7 -0.19 54.96 11.00
CA PRO A 7 0.33 54.16 9.89
C PRO A 7 0.81 52.76 10.32
N VAL A 8 1.28 52.61 11.57
CA VAL A 8 1.72 51.32 12.10
C VAL A 8 0.53 50.40 12.38
N LEU A 9 -0.56 50.92 12.95
CA LEU A 9 -1.77 50.13 13.21
C LEU A 9 -2.50 49.72 11.92
N THR A 10 -2.54 50.60 10.92
CA THR A 10 -3.13 50.24 9.61
C THR A 10 -2.30 49.18 8.89
N ALA A 11 -0.96 49.27 8.91
CA ALA A 11 -0.09 48.24 8.36
C ALA A 11 -0.28 46.88 9.07
N LEU A 12 -0.36 46.88 10.40
CA LEU A 12 -0.65 45.68 11.20
C LEU A 12 -2.02 45.07 10.84
N GLY A 13 -3.04 45.92 10.70
CA GLY A 13 -4.39 45.51 10.28
C GLY A 13 -4.41 44.81 8.92
N ILE A 14 -3.67 45.34 7.94
CA ILE A 14 -3.53 44.75 6.60
C ILE A 14 -2.82 43.40 6.66
N ILE A 15 -1.72 43.28 7.42
CA ILE A 15 -0.98 42.02 7.59
C ILE A 15 -1.88 40.95 8.23
N CYS A 16 -2.61 41.32 9.28
CA CYS A 16 -3.55 40.41 9.95
C CYS A 16 -4.72 40.01 9.04
N LEU A 17 -5.20 40.92 8.19
CA LEU A 17 -6.24 40.62 7.19
C LEU A 17 -5.75 39.61 6.16
N ALA A 18 -4.53 39.80 5.65
CA ALA A 18 -3.90 38.87 4.71
C ALA A 18 -3.72 37.48 5.34
N ALA A 19 -3.24 37.42 6.58
CA ALA A 19 -3.14 36.18 7.34
C ALA A 19 -4.50 35.50 7.50
N THR A 20 -5.54 36.25 7.87
CA THR A 20 -6.92 35.74 8.00
C THR A 20 -7.40 35.08 6.72
N LEU A 21 -7.21 35.73 5.57
CA LEU A 21 -7.62 35.19 4.27
C LEU A 21 -6.86 33.91 3.91
N ALA A 22 -5.56 33.82 4.24
CA ALA A 22 -4.77 32.62 4.04
C ALA A 22 -5.29 31.44 4.89
N TRP A 23 -5.54 31.68 6.19
CA TRP A 23 -6.08 30.65 7.09
C TRP A 23 -7.52 30.25 6.74
N ILE A 24 -8.37 31.16 6.24
CA ILE A 24 -9.70 30.81 5.72
C ILE A 24 -9.59 29.88 4.51
N ARG A 25 -8.67 30.15 3.57
CA ARG A 25 -8.45 29.27 2.42
C ARG A 25 -8.00 27.87 2.85
N SER A 26 -7.04 27.80 3.78
CA SER A 26 -6.56 26.53 4.36
C SER A 26 -7.69 25.78 5.08
N ALA A 27 -8.48 26.46 5.91
CA ALA A 27 -9.63 25.88 6.62
C ALA A 27 -10.67 25.32 5.63
N ARG A 28 -10.97 26.02 4.53
CA ARG A 28 -11.86 25.51 3.47
C ARG A 28 -11.33 24.22 2.84
N GLN A 29 -10.03 24.13 2.60
CA GLN A 29 -9.42 22.92 2.06
C GLN A 29 -9.52 21.75 3.05
N ARG A 30 -9.23 21.99 4.34
CA ARG A 30 -9.35 20.96 5.38
C ARG A 30 -10.79 20.53 5.62
N TYR A 31 -11.75 21.45 5.51
CA TYR A 31 -13.18 21.12 5.62
C TYR A 31 -13.63 20.14 4.53
N ARG A 32 -13.13 20.29 3.29
CA ARG A 32 -13.39 19.31 2.22
C ARG A 32 -12.82 17.92 2.54
N VAL A 33 -11.70 17.85 3.25
CA VAL A 33 -11.13 16.56 3.69
C VAL A 33 -12.04 15.94 4.74
N VAL A 34 -12.49 16.71 5.74
CA VAL A 34 -13.46 16.23 6.75
C VAL A 34 -14.71 15.66 6.08
N GLN A 35 -15.29 16.36 5.10
CA GLN A 35 -16.49 15.90 4.39
C GLN A 35 -16.29 14.61 3.59
N LYS A 36 -15.05 14.26 3.25
CA LYS A 36 -14.72 13.03 2.51
C LYS A 36 -14.43 11.84 3.41
N VAL A 37 -14.06 12.08 4.67
CA VAL A 37 -13.74 11.01 5.61
C VAL A 37 -15.01 10.61 6.32
N ASP A 38 -15.51 9.41 6.02
CA ASP A 38 -16.67 8.85 6.72
C ASP A 38 -16.31 8.59 8.19
N SER A 39 -17.14 9.10 9.10
CA SER A 39 -16.96 8.92 10.54
C SER A 39 -17.21 7.48 10.99
N ASP A 40 -18.01 6.73 10.23
CA ASP A 40 -18.39 5.36 10.58
C ASP A 40 -17.33 4.35 10.11
N GLU A 41 -16.74 4.57 8.94
CA GLU A 41 -15.65 3.74 8.42
C GLU A 41 -14.30 4.07 9.09
N ALA A 42 -14.02 5.35 9.35
CA ALA A 42 -12.71 5.81 9.80
C ALA A 42 -12.79 6.86 10.94
N PRO A 43 -13.28 6.48 12.14
CA PRO A 43 -13.56 7.41 13.25
C PRO A 43 -12.32 8.17 13.74
N ASP A 44 -11.16 7.51 13.80
CA ASP A 44 -9.90 8.14 14.22
C ASP A 44 -9.41 9.16 13.18
N ALA A 45 -9.51 8.83 11.88
CA ALA A 45 -9.12 9.73 10.79
C ALA A 45 -10.04 10.96 10.72
N HIS A 46 -11.35 10.75 10.91
CA HIS A 46 -12.33 11.83 10.98
C HIS A 46 -12.03 12.76 12.18
N THR A 47 -11.72 12.20 13.35
CA THR A 47 -11.37 12.97 14.55
C THR A 47 -10.12 13.82 14.33
N LEU A 48 -9.09 13.26 13.67
CA LEU A 48 -7.86 13.98 13.33
C LEU A 48 -8.12 15.11 12.32
N ALA A 49 -8.87 14.82 11.26
CA ALA A 49 -9.26 15.80 10.24
C ALA A 49 -10.06 16.96 10.86
N TRP A 50 -11.02 16.65 11.72
CA TRP A 50 -11.83 17.64 12.43
C TRP A 50 -11.00 18.52 13.36
N SER A 51 -10.08 17.92 14.13
CA SER A 51 -9.17 18.67 14.99
C SER A 51 -8.32 19.66 14.19
N THR A 52 -7.75 19.23 13.07
CA THR A 52 -6.92 20.12 12.24
C THR A 52 -7.72 21.24 11.62
N PHE A 53 -8.90 20.96 11.06
CA PHE A 53 -9.83 21.99 10.57
C PHE A 53 -10.15 23.03 11.67
N ARG A 54 -10.46 22.53 12.86
CA ARG A 54 -10.78 23.36 14.02
C ARG A 54 -9.61 24.27 14.46
N LYS A 55 -8.36 23.81 14.35
CA LYS A 55 -7.17 24.64 14.62
C LYS A 55 -7.02 25.75 13.58
N GLU A 56 -7.23 25.44 12.30
CA GLU A 56 -7.13 26.41 11.20
C GLU A 56 -8.19 27.52 11.30
N ILE A 57 -9.44 27.16 11.63
CA ILE A 57 -10.51 28.16 11.79
C ILE A 57 -10.29 29.05 13.02
N HIS A 58 -9.62 28.54 14.07
CA HIS A 58 -9.22 29.34 15.21
C HIS A 58 -8.09 30.32 14.90
N ALA A 59 -7.11 29.91 14.11
CA ALA A 59 -6.09 30.84 13.63
C ALA A 59 -6.73 31.94 12.79
N ALA A 60 -7.64 31.60 11.87
CA ALA A 60 -8.38 32.56 11.07
C ALA A 60 -9.20 33.55 11.94
N SER A 61 -9.89 33.08 12.97
CA SER A 61 -10.68 33.95 13.85
C SER A 61 -9.80 34.89 14.67
N LEU A 62 -8.68 34.42 15.22
CA LEU A 62 -7.71 35.24 15.95
C LEU A 62 -7.16 36.38 15.08
N TYR A 63 -6.66 36.06 13.88
CA TYR A 63 -6.12 37.09 12.97
C TYR A 63 -7.21 38.05 12.48
N GLY A 64 -8.43 37.55 12.26
CA GLY A 64 -9.55 38.38 11.80
C GLY A 64 -9.99 39.40 12.85
N LEU A 65 -10.07 38.96 14.10
CA LEU A 65 -10.33 39.85 15.23
C LEU A 65 -9.21 40.88 15.38
N LEU A 66 -7.94 40.45 15.38
CA LEU A 66 -6.79 41.35 15.53
C LEU A 66 -6.73 42.41 14.41
N SER A 67 -7.05 42.03 13.17
CA SER A 67 -7.20 42.94 12.04
C SER A 67 -8.28 43.99 12.29
N LEU A 68 -9.48 43.55 12.70
CA LEU A 68 -10.60 44.45 13.01
C LEU A 68 -10.25 45.44 14.13
N ALA A 69 -9.66 44.96 15.23
CA ALA A 69 -9.27 45.82 16.35
C ALA A 69 -8.18 46.83 15.94
N SER A 70 -7.22 46.42 15.11
CA SER A 70 -6.17 47.31 14.59
C SER A 70 -6.74 48.44 13.73
N PHE A 71 -7.73 48.13 12.88
CA PHE A 71 -8.42 49.17 12.10
C PHE A 71 -9.27 50.10 12.98
N VAL A 72 -10.08 49.55 13.90
CA VAL A 72 -10.93 50.36 14.77
C VAL A 72 -10.12 51.33 15.62
N THR A 73 -8.99 50.88 16.17
CA THR A 73 -8.08 51.73 16.96
C THR A 73 -7.35 52.77 16.11
N ALA A 74 -7.03 52.46 14.85
CA ALA A 74 -6.46 53.44 13.92
C ALA A 74 -7.46 54.54 13.54
N PHE A 75 -8.75 54.23 13.38
CA PHE A 75 -9.76 55.20 12.94
C PHE A 75 -10.38 56.04 14.06
N ARG A 76 -10.44 55.54 15.31
CA ARG A 76 -11.10 56.24 16.43
C ARG A 76 -10.18 57.06 17.33
N GLU A 77 -8.87 57.13 17.05
CA GLU A 77 -7.85 57.76 17.93
C GLU A 77 -7.95 57.37 19.42
N THR A 78 -8.61 56.26 19.74
CA THR A 78 -8.88 55.83 21.11
C THR A 78 -7.70 54.98 21.58
N SER A 79 -6.97 55.45 22.59
CA SER A 79 -5.77 54.77 23.13
C SER A 79 -6.11 53.69 24.17
N ASP A 80 -7.25 53.02 24.06
CA ASP A 80 -7.64 52.00 25.04
C ASP A 80 -7.07 50.62 24.66
N ALA A 81 -5.83 50.37 25.10
CA ALA A 81 -5.12 49.13 24.87
C ALA A 81 -5.86 47.89 25.42
N SER A 82 -6.78 48.10 26.38
CA SER A 82 -7.55 47.02 27.03
C SER A 82 -8.38 46.20 26.04
N VAL A 83 -8.90 46.83 24.97
CA VAL A 83 -9.71 46.16 23.94
C VAL A 83 -8.90 45.09 23.20
N ILE A 84 -7.64 45.38 22.87
CA ILE A 84 -6.75 44.45 22.18
C ILE A 84 -6.40 43.26 23.10
N PHE A 85 -6.14 43.52 24.39
CA PHE A 85 -5.86 42.48 25.37
C PHE A 85 -7.05 41.53 25.57
N VAL A 86 -8.28 42.05 25.68
CA VAL A 86 -9.50 41.23 25.77
C VAL A 86 -9.70 40.40 24.51
N LEU A 87 -9.46 40.99 23.34
CA LEU A 87 -9.62 40.32 22.06
C LEU A 87 -8.64 39.17 21.82
N VAL A 88 -7.40 39.29 22.31
CA VAL A 88 -6.35 38.27 22.17
C VAL A 88 -6.45 37.19 23.26
N SER A 89 -6.90 37.56 24.46
CA SER A 89 -7.01 36.62 25.58
C SER A 89 -8.09 35.56 25.35
N VAL A 90 -9.19 35.88 24.66
CA VAL A 90 -10.25 34.89 24.35
C VAL A 90 -9.74 33.74 23.45
N PRO A 91 -9.14 33.97 22.26
CA PRO A 91 -8.57 32.88 21.46
C PRO A 91 -7.41 32.16 22.14
N ALA A 92 -6.62 32.86 22.97
CA ALA A 92 -5.54 32.24 23.74
C ALA A 92 -6.06 31.25 24.80
N LEU A 93 -7.17 31.59 25.49
CA LEU A 93 -7.85 30.69 26.43
C LEU A 93 -8.45 29.47 25.72
N VAL A 94 -9.02 29.65 24.52
CA VAL A 94 -9.54 28.51 23.75
C VAL A 94 -8.40 27.61 23.24
N SER A 95 -7.31 28.20 22.75
CA SER A 95 -6.12 27.47 22.32
C SER A 95 -5.51 26.64 23.44
N THR A 96 -5.38 27.22 24.64
CA THR A 96 -4.87 26.51 25.82
C THR A 96 -5.82 25.41 26.30
N TYR A 97 -7.14 25.62 26.21
CA TYR A 97 -8.13 24.57 26.49
C TYR A 97 -7.97 23.37 25.54
N TRP A 98 -7.74 23.62 24.24
CA TRP A 98 -7.54 22.56 23.25
C TRP A 98 -6.18 21.87 23.33
N ALA A 99 -5.14 22.59 23.74
CA ALA A 99 -3.81 22.01 23.95
C ALA A 99 -3.85 20.83 24.95
N ARG A 100 -4.78 20.84 25.90
CA ARG A 100 -4.99 19.71 26.83
C ARG A 100 -5.35 18.40 26.11
N ASN A 101 -6.00 18.48 24.96
CA ASN A 101 -6.38 17.32 24.15
C ASN A 101 -5.35 16.95 23.08
N ALA A 102 -4.29 17.75 22.88
CA ALA A 102 -3.27 17.51 21.86
C ALA A 102 -2.53 16.16 22.06
N VAL A 103 -2.36 15.74 23.31
CA VAL A 103 -1.75 14.43 23.63
C VAL A 103 -2.61 13.28 23.13
N ARG A 104 -3.95 13.40 23.20
CA ARG A 104 -4.86 12.36 22.71
C ARG A 104 -4.79 12.24 21.18
N GLU A 105 -4.76 13.38 20.49
CA GLU A 105 -4.63 13.46 19.04
C GLU A 105 -3.31 12.84 18.55
N ALA A 106 -2.20 13.15 19.22
CA ALA A 106 -0.89 12.56 18.90
C ALA A 106 -0.86 11.04 19.09
N ARG A 107 -1.54 10.51 20.14
CA ARG A 107 -1.66 9.07 20.35
C ARG A 107 -2.50 8.39 19.27
N MET A 108 -3.62 8.99 18.87
CA MET A 108 -4.46 8.47 17.79
C MET A 108 -3.68 8.41 16.48
N ALA A 109 -3.02 9.51 16.09
CA ALA A 109 -2.20 9.55 14.88
C ALA A 109 -1.09 8.48 14.87
N ARG A 110 -0.39 8.31 16.01
CA ARG A 110 0.63 7.26 16.15
C ARG A 110 0.04 5.87 16.03
N LYS A 111 -1.10 5.61 16.66
CA LYS A 111 -1.79 4.32 16.59
C LYS A 111 -2.23 3.99 15.17
N SER A 112 -2.79 4.95 14.44
CA SER A 112 -3.17 4.75 13.03
C SER A 112 -1.95 4.44 12.16
N TYR A 113 -0.86 5.18 12.34
CA TYR A 113 0.40 4.91 11.63
C TYR A 113 0.97 3.51 11.95
N ASP A 114 0.99 3.12 13.22
CA ASP A 114 1.48 1.80 13.63
C ASP A 114 0.59 0.66 13.10
N MET A 115 -0.72 0.86 13.04
CA MET A 115 -1.66 -0.10 12.46
C MET A 115 -1.47 -0.26 10.95
N GLU A 116 -1.33 0.85 10.23
CA GLU A 116 -1.09 0.83 8.79
C GLU A 116 0.25 0.17 8.47
N ARG A 117 1.30 0.48 9.24
CA ARG A 117 2.61 -0.15 9.09
C ARG A 117 2.55 -1.66 9.33
N ARG A 118 1.86 -2.10 10.37
CA ARG A 118 1.67 -3.54 10.66
C ARG A 118 0.84 -4.24 9.59
N ALA A 119 -0.17 -3.59 9.04
CA ALA A 119 -0.96 -4.14 7.94
C ALA A 119 -0.09 -4.32 6.70
N GLN A 120 0.75 -3.33 6.36
CA GLN A 120 1.72 -3.44 5.26
C GLN A 120 2.75 -4.54 5.52
N GLU A 121 3.31 -4.62 6.72
CA GLU A 121 4.25 -5.69 7.11
C GLU A 121 3.60 -7.08 6.99
N ALA A 122 2.36 -7.24 7.44
CA ALA A 122 1.62 -8.49 7.35
C ALA A 122 1.34 -8.89 5.89
N LEU A 123 0.93 -7.94 5.03
CA LEU A 123 0.74 -8.18 3.61
C LEU A 123 2.06 -8.57 2.93
N ALA A 124 3.15 -7.86 3.22
CA ALA A 124 4.47 -8.18 2.70
C ALA A 124 4.93 -9.59 3.10
N GLN A 125 4.65 -10.01 4.34
CA GLN A 125 4.96 -11.36 4.81
C GLN A 125 4.10 -12.42 4.10
N GLN A 126 2.82 -12.15 3.84
CA GLN A 126 1.94 -13.05 3.09
C GLN A 126 2.39 -13.27 1.66
N GLU A 127 3.07 -12.31 1.03
CA GLU A 127 3.60 -12.47 -0.34
C GLU A 127 4.86 -13.34 -0.44
N LEU A 128 5.57 -13.59 0.66
CA LEU A 128 6.82 -14.36 0.63
C LEU A 128 6.60 -15.83 0.30
N ALA A 129 5.62 -16.48 0.94
CA ALA A 129 5.34 -17.89 0.72
C ALA A 129 4.89 -18.17 -0.72
N PRO A 130 4.00 -17.36 -1.33
CA PRO A 130 3.64 -17.54 -2.73
C PRO A 130 4.80 -17.37 -3.70
N LYS A 131 5.62 -16.34 -3.52
CA LYS A 131 6.81 -16.11 -4.37
C LYS A 131 7.80 -17.27 -4.29
N ALA A 132 8.06 -17.76 -3.07
CA ALA A 132 8.94 -18.91 -2.86
C ALA A 132 8.39 -20.19 -3.49
N TRP A 133 7.06 -20.38 -3.47
CA TRP A 133 6.41 -21.53 -4.11
C TRP A 133 6.52 -21.45 -5.64
N ALA A 134 6.17 -20.31 -6.24
CA ALA A 134 6.23 -20.11 -7.69
C ALA A 134 7.66 -20.31 -8.24
N ALA A 135 8.69 -19.91 -7.49
CA ALA A 135 10.08 -20.15 -7.87
C ALA A 135 10.43 -21.63 -8.06
N ARG A 136 9.71 -22.56 -7.42
CA ARG A 136 9.93 -24.01 -7.54
C ARG A 136 9.25 -24.65 -8.75
N LEU A 137 8.33 -23.95 -9.41
CA LEU A 137 7.69 -24.43 -10.64
C LEU A 137 8.67 -24.44 -11.82
N ALA A 138 9.73 -23.63 -11.76
CA ALA A 138 10.90 -23.71 -12.63
C ALA A 138 12.04 -24.51 -11.97
N PRO A 139 12.95 -25.16 -12.74
CA PRO A 139 14.17 -25.72 -12.19
C PRO A 139 15.07 -24.58 -11.70
N GLU A 140 15.65 -24.71 -10.50
CA GLU A 140 16.56 -23.71 -9.93
C GLU A 140 17.88 -23.63 -10.72
N GLU A 141 18.38 -24.81 -11.10
CA GLU A 141 19.58 -25.02 -11.92
C GLU A 141 19.23 -25.88 -13.14
N LEU A 142 19.88 -25.61 -14.27
CA LEU A 142 19.74 -26.42 -15.48
C LEU A 142 20.83 -27.49 -15.50
N PRO A 143 20.54 -28.71 -15.95
CA PRO A 143 21.54 -29.77 -16.00
C PRO A 143 22.58 -29.48 -17.09
N GLU A 144 23.86 -29.70 -16.77
CA GLU A 144 24.89 -29.82 -17.79
C GLU A 144 24.75 -31.18 -18.47
N PHE A 145 24.61 -31.20 -19.79
CA PHE A 145 24.46 -32.43 -20.57
C PHE A 145 25.25 -32.35 -21.87
N THR A 146 26.15 -33.31 -22.09
CA THR A 146 27.08 -33.30 -23.22
C THR A 146 26.34 -33.21 -24.56
N GLY A 147 26.75 -32.26 -25.40
CA GLY A 147 26.16 -32.05 -26.72
C GLY A 147 24.96 -31.10 -26.76
N PHE A 148 24.51 -30.60 -25.61
CA PHE A 148 23.41 -29.64 -25.52
C PHE A 148 23.84 -28.41 -24.71
N ASP A 149 23.43 -27.23 -25.18
CA ASP A 149 23.48 -25.99 -24.40
C ASP A 149 22.04 -25.64 -23.99
N VAL A 150 21.79 -25.50 -22.70
CA VAL A 150 20.45 -25.36 -22.13
C VAL A 150 20.31 -24.00 -21.47
N GLY A 151 19.39 -23.19 -21.97
CA GLY A 151 19.00 -21.91 -21.39
C GLY A 151 17.56 -21.92 -20.89
N ARG A 152 17.23 -20.99 -19.98
CA ARG A 152 15.85 -20.75 -19.53
C ARG A 152 15.52 -19.27 -19.55
N VAL A 153 14.28 -18.96 -19.91
CA VAL A 153 13.66 -17.65 -19.70
C VAL A 153 12.27 -17.91 -19.13
N TYR A 154 12.01 -17.41 -17.93
CA TYR A 154 10.70 -17.50 -17.30
C TYR A 154 10.21 -16.08 -16.99
N GLN A 155 9.08 -15.71 -17.59
CA GLN A 155 8.44 -14.43 -17.36
C GLN A 155 7.02 -14.71 -16.86
N ALA A 156 6.83 -14.60 -15.54
CA ALA A 156 5.52 -14.77 -14.94
C ALA A 156 4.54 -13.71 -15.47
N GLY A 157 3.30 -14.12 -15.74
CA GLY A 157 2.18 -13.21 -15.98
C GLY A 157 1.79 -12.43 -14.72
N THR A 158 0.75 -11.59 -14.80
CA THR A 158 0.22 -10.88 -13.64
C THR A 158 -0.42 -11.85 -12.66
N GLY A 159 0.25 -12.17 -11.55
CA GLY A 159 -0.24 -13.06 -10.49
C GLY A 159 0.92 -13.81 -9.82
N LEU A 160 0.85 -14.01 -8.50
CA LEU A 160 1.93 -14.62 -7.73
C LEU A 160 2.03 -16.16 -7.88
N MET A 161 1.10 -16.80 -8.60
CA MET A 161 0.88 -18.25 -8.65
C MET A 161 0.31 -18.65 -10.02
N ALA A 162 1.18 -18.75 -11.03
CA ALA A 162 0.81 -19.25 -12.35
C ALA A 162 0.74 -20.79 -12.34
N GLY A 163 -0.21 -21.38 -13.07
CA GLY A 163 -0.32 -22.84 -13.24
C GLY A 163 0.80 -23.41 -14.11
N ASP A 164 1.50 -22.55 -14.85
CA ASP A 164 2.61 -22.86 -15.73
C ASP A 164 3.83 -23.38 -14.96
N PHE A 165 4.39 -24.49 -15.41
CA PHE A 165 5.64 -25.05 -14.90
C PHE A 165 6.52 -25.54 -16.05
N PHE A 166 7.81 -25.61 -15.78
CA PHE A 166 8.73 -26.32 -16.66
C PHE A 166 9.80 -27.05 -15.87
N ASP A 167 10.40 -28.04 -16.50
CA ASP A 167 11.51 -28.79 -15.92
C ASP A 167 12.46 -29.27 -17.01
N VAL A 168 13.75 -29.28 -16.72
CA VAL A 168 14.77 -29.88 -17.57
C VAL A 168 15.68 -30.69 -16.67
N PHE A 169 15.80 -31.99 -16.95
CA PHE A 169 16.57 -32.89 -16.10
C PHE A 169 17.11 -34.08 -16.88
N GLN A 170 18.22 -34.63 -16.40
CA GLN A 170 18.77 -35.88 -16.90
C GLN A 170 17.89 -37.06 -16.44
N ALA A 171 17.28 -37.77 -17.38
CA ALA A 171 16.46 -38.95 -17.15
C ALA A 171 17.30 -40.23 -17.07
N SER A 172 18.41 -40.28 -17.81
CA SER A 172 19.45 -41.33 -17.73
C SER A 172 20.79 -40.74 -18.20
N PRO A 173 21.94 -41.46 -18.07
CA PRO A 173 23.22 -40.97 -18.55
C PRO A 173 23.24 -40.50 -20.01
N THR A 174 22.36 -41.04 -20.85
CA THR A 174 22.25 -40.72 -22.29
C THR A 174 20.95 -40.00 -22.66
N ARG A 175 20.10 -39.65 -21.68
CA ARG A 175 18.78 -39.08 -21.94
C ARG A 175 18.53 -37.80 -21.18
N LEU A 176 18.24 -36.73 -21.92
CA LEU A 176 17.81 -35.44 -21.38
C LEU A 176 16.31 -35.27 -21.62
N ALA A 177 15.56 -34.95 -20.56
CA ALA A 177 14.13 -34.68 -20.65
C ALA A 177 13.86 -33.18 -20.41
N ALA A 178 13.00 -32.61 -21.25
CA ALA A 178 12.47 -31.26 -21.11
C ALA A 178 10.94 -31.33 -21.07
N VAL A 179 10.34 -30.64 -20.11
CA VAL A 179 8.90 -30.63 -19.85
C VAL A 179 8.45 -29.19 -19.70
N ILE A 180 7.34 -28.83 -20.35
CA ILE A 180 6.60 -27.60 -20.08
C ILE A 180 5.14 -28.01 -19.91
N GLY A 181 4.47 -27.46 -18.89
CA GLY A 181 3.05 -27.69 -18.69
C GLY A 181 2.35 -26.48 -18.12
N ASP A 182 1.03 -26.45 -18.28
CA ASP A 182 0.13 -25.43 -17.76
C ASP A 182 -1.11 -26.12 -17.18
N VAL A 183 -1.47 -25.71 -15.96
CA VAL A 183 -2.61 -26.23 -15.21
C VAL A 183 -3.74 -25.22 -15.28
N SER A 184 -4.92 -25.68 -15.69
CA SER A 184 -6.12 -24.83 -15.73
C SER A 184 -6.45 -24.29 -14.34
N GLY A 185 -6.55 -22.96 -14.23
CA GLY A 185 -6.90 -22.29 -12.98
C GLY A 185 -5.86 -21.23 -12.61
N GLN A 186 -6.03 -20.64 -11.43
CA GLN A 186 -5.07 -19.68 -10.88
C GLN A 186 -4.99 -19.84 -9.36
N GLY A 187 -3.84 -19.52 -8.79
CA GLY A 187 -3.64 -19.56 -7.35
C GLY A 187 -3.07 -20.87 -6.83
N ILE A 188 -3.19 -21.05 -5.51
CA ILE A 188 -2.42 -22.04 -4.75
C ILE A 188 -2.74 -23.48 -5.19
N GLU A 189 -4.01 -23.81 -5.46
CA GLU A 189 -4.42 -25.16 -5.83
C GLU A 189 -3.80 -25.61 -7.16
N SER A 190 -3.95 -24.79 -8.21
CA SER A 190 -3.31 -25.02 -9.52
C SER A 190 -1.78 -25.17 -9.43
N SER A 191 -1.14 -24.36 -8.58
CA SER A 191 0.31 -24.43 -8.35
C SER A 191 0.74 -25.69 -7.57
N ILE A 192 -0.12 -26.24 -6.70
CA ILE A 192 0.13 -27.53 -6.04
C ILE A 192 0.04 -28.66 -7.07
N THR A 193 -0.99 -28.63 -7.93
CA THR A 193 -1.19 -29.61 -8.99
C THR A 193 -0.04 -29.59 -9.99
N ALA A 194 0.43 -28.41 -10.40
CA ALA A 194 1.61 -28.23 -11.24
C ALA A 194 2.87 -28.85 -10.61
N PHE A 195 3.07 -28.62 -9.29
CA PHE A 195 4.19 -29.19 -8.55
C PHE A 195 4.11 -30.72 -8.51
N GLN A 196 2.95 -31.29 -8.19
CA GLN A 196 2.74 -32.74 -8.18
C GLN A 196 3.03 -33.35 -9.54
N ALA A 197 2.47 -32.78 -10.61
CA ALA A 197 2.66 -33.26 -11.97
C ALA A 197 4.14 -33.22 -12.39
N LYS A 198 4.84 -32.12 -12.10
CA LYS A 198 6.28 -31.96 -12.36
C LYS A 198 7.12 -33.08 -11.75
N TYR A 199 6.97 -33.35 -10.45
CA TYR A 199 7.81 -34.33 -9.75
C TYR A 199 7.42 -35.79 -10.03
N LEU A 200 6.12 -36.06 -10.23
CA LEU A 200 5.66 -37.38 -10.67
C LEU A 200 6.18 -37.69 -12.07
N LEU A 201 6.01 -36.77 -13.01
CA LEU A 201 6.49 -36.94 -14.39
C LEU A 201 8.01 -37.10 -14.44
N ARG A 202 8.76 -36.37 -13.62
CA ARG A 202 10.21 -36.57 -13.46
C ARG A 202 10.56 -38.00 -13.03
N THR A 203 9.76 -38.60 -12.15
CA THR A 203 9.94 -39.98 -11.70
C THR A 203 9.59 -40.97 -12.81
N PHE A 204 8.46 -40.78 -13.49
CA PHE A 204 8.02 -41.66 -14.56
C PHE A 204 8.92 -41.62 -15.80
N LEU A 205 9.48 -40.46 -16.15
CA LEU A 205 10.44 -40.36 -17.26
C LEU A 205 11.80 -41.04 -16.97
N ARG A 206 12.11 -41.31 -15.69
CA ARG A 206 13.26 -42.14 -15.29
C ARG A 206 12.92 -43.62 -15.28
N GLN A 207 11.69 -43.97 -14.96
CA GLN A 207 11.21 -45.35 -14.88
C GLN A 207 10.89 -45.95 -16.26
N PHE A 208 10.19 -45.19 -17.10
CA PHE A 208 9.73 -45.63 -18.41
C PHE A 208 10.62 -45.08 -19.52
N ARG A 209 10.90 -45.95 -20.51
CA ARG A 209 11.66 -45.51 -21.70
C ARG A 209 10.77 -44.72 -22.65
N ASP A 210 9.53 -45.12 -22.82
CA ASP A 210 8.57 -44.43 -23.69
C ASP A 210 7.92 -43.25 -22.95
N PRO A 211 8.05 -42.00 -23.43
CA PRO A 211 7.36 -40.85 -22.85
C PRO A 211 5.84 -41.01 -22.82
N ALA A 212 5.24 -41.73 -23.77
CA ALA A 212 3.79 -41.97 -23.78
C ALA A 212 3.34 -42.75 -22.55
N GLN A 213 4.07 -43.81 -22.17
CA GLN A 213 3.82 -44.58 -20.95
C GLN A 213 3.95 -43.74 -19.69
N ALA A 214 4.95 -42.85 -19.64
CA ALA A 214 5.12 -41.94 -18.51
C ALA A 214 3.94 -40.96 -18.36
N LEU A 215 3.35 -40.51 -19.49
CA LEU A 215 2.18 -39.65 -19.50
C LEU A 215 0.89 -40.39 -19.14
N GLU A 216 0.73 -41.64 -19.59
CA GLU A 216 -0.40 -42.48 -19.19
C GLU A 216 -0.42 -42.72 -17.68
N GLU A 217 0.74 -43.06 -17.10
CA GLU A 217 0.85 -43.24 -15.65
C GLU A 217 0.61 -41.93 -14.90
N LEU A 218 1.16 -40.80 -15.39
CA LEU A 218 0.88 -39.49 -14.82
C LEU A 218 -0.62 -39.20 -14.79
N ASN A 219 -1.31 -39.39 -15.91
CA ASN A 219 -2.74 -39.14 -16.01
C ASN A 219 -3.54 -40.05 -15.06
N HIS A 220 -3.18 -41.33 -14.96
CA HIS A 220 -3.83 -42.26 -14.03
C HIS A 220 -3.69 -41.81 -12.57
N GLN A 221 -2.48 -41.39 -12.16
CA GLN A 221 -2.24 -40.89 -10.79
C GLN A 221 -2.99 -39.58 -10.52
N MET A 222 -2.96 -38.64 -11.46
CA MET A 222 -3.60 -37.33 -11.26
C MET A 222 -5.13 -37.43 -11.22
N VAL A 223 -5.75 -38.31 -12.02
CA VAL A 223 -7.21 -38.55 -12.01
C VAL A 223 -7.68 -39.24 -10.73
N SER A 224 -6.82 -40.05 -10.09
CA SER A 224 -7.17 -40.73 -8.83
C SER A 224 -7.33 -39.77 -7.65
N VAL A 225 -6.80 -38.55 -7.77
CA VAL A 225 -7.01 -37.48 -6.81
C VAL A 225 -8.33 -36.81 -7.18
N GLU A 226 -9.38 -36.96 -6.36
CA GLU A 226 -10.72 -36.38 -6.56
C GLU A 226 -10.72 -34.82 -6.53
N ARG A 227 -10.07 -34.19 -7.50
CA ARG A 227 -10.12 -32.75 -7.79
C ARG A 227 -10.95 -32.56 -9.05
N THR A 228 -12.25 -32.44 -8.84
CA THR A 228 -13.21 -32.16 -9.90
C THR A 228 -12.82 -30.81 -10.53
N GLU A 229 -12.47 -30.81 -11.82
CA GLU A 229 -12.28 -29.62 -12.70
C GLU A 229 -10.85 -29.07 -12.94
N GLU A 230 -9.77 -29.77 -12.59
CA GLU A 230 -8.40 -29.38 -12.99
C GLU A 230 -7.88 -30.20 -14.19
N PHE A 231 -7.43 -29.51 -15.24
CA PHE A 231 -6.78 -30.10 -16.42
C PHE A 231 -5.34 -29.62 -16.54
N ILE A 232 -4.46 -30.50 -17.02
CA ILE A 232 -3.05 -30.17 -17.29
C ILE A 232 -2.81 -30.32 -18.78
N SER A 233 -2.36 -29.26 -19.43
CA SER A 233 -1.77 -29.32 -20.77
C SER A 233 -0.26 -29.39 -20.63
N LEU A 234 0.41 -30.26 -21.37
CA LEU A 234 1.85 -30.46 -21.22
C LEU A 234 2.49 -30.93 -22.52
N VAL A 235 3.78 -30.60 -22.65
CA VAL A 235 4.67 -31.05 -23.71
C VAL A 235 5.89 -31.68 -23.05
N VAL A 236 6.21 -32.91 -23.47
CA VAL A 236 7.41 -33.63 -23.05
C VAL A 236 8.27 -33.91 -24.27
N ILE A 237 9.55 -33.56 -24.16
CA ILE A 237 10.56 -33.85 -25.17
C ILE A 237 11.67 -34.63 -24.49
N VAL A 238 12.05 -35.78 -25.05
CA VAL A 238 13.20 -36.56 -24.58
C VAL A 238 14.21 -36.68 -25.70
N PHE A 239 15.43 -36.21 -25.42
CA PHE A 239 16.59 -36.35 -26.30
C PHE A 239 17.37 -37.59 -25.88
N ASP A 240 17.60 -38.53 -26.80
CA ASP A 240 18.43 -39.73 -26.61
C ASP A 240 19.71 -39.55 -27.45
N THR A 241 20.88 -39.62 -26.81
CA THR A 241 22.21 -39.43 -27.45
C THR A 241 22.98 -40.72 -27.55
#